data_AF-A0A9E2KCK7-F1
#
_entry.id   AF-A0A9E2KCK7-F1
#
_cell.length_a   1.000
_cell.length_b   1.000
_cell.length_c   1.000
_cell.angle_alpha   90.00
_cell.angle_beta   90.00
_cell.angle_gamma   90.00
#
_symmetry.space_group_name_H-M   'P 1'
#
loop_
_entity.id
_entity.type
_entity.pdbx_description
1 polymer ?
#
loop_
_entity_poly.entity_id
_entity_poly.type
_entity_poly.pdbx_seq_one_letter_code
_entity_poly.pdbx_strand_id
1 'polypeptide(L)'
;MRQIVVTPLEANQRLDKFLLKYLNQCPKSLIYKGMRTNKIKYNGKKPKGNEILNIGDEIKLFFREEQMETLTSEKEVKKVAIHFDTVYEDEHLLIVNKPMGLLTQKDSPESQSLAD
;
A
#
# COMPACT_ATOMS: atom_id res chain seq x y z
N MET A 1 17.52 -0.71 11.48
CA MET A 1 17.59 -0.33 10.05
C MET A 1 16.79 -1.37 9.29
N ARG A 2 15.82 -0.98 8.46
CA ARG A 2 15.00 -1.93 7.70
C ARG A 2 15.29 -1.81 6.23
N GLN A 3 15.53 -2.93 5.57
CA GLN A 3 15.75 -3.03 4.14
C GLN A 3 14.56 -3.73 3.50
N ILE A 4 14.10 -3.20 2.38
CA ILE A 4 12.99 -3.73 1.59
C ILE A 4 13.53 -3.95 0.18
N VAL A 5 13.30 -5.13 -0.37
CA VAL A 5 13.64 -5.47 -1.76
C VAL A 5 12.33 -5.48 -2.55
N VAL A 6 12.30 -4.74 -3.66
CA VAL A 6 11.11 -4.63 -4.50
C VAL A 6 10.82 -5.97 -5.17
N THR A 7 9.64 -6.50 -4.87
CA THR A 7 9.11 -7.74 -5.48
C THR A 7 8.40 -7.47 -6.81
N PRO A 8 8.12 -8.49 -7.65
CA PRO A 8 7.36 -8.31 -8.89
C PRO A 8 5.99 -7.66 -8.70
N LEU A 9 5.32 -7.94 -7.56
CA LEU A 9 4.04 -7.35 -7.15
C LEU A 9 4.14 -5.84 -6.88
N GLU A 10 5.33 -5.37 -6.54
CA GLU A 10 5.62 -3.99 -6.15
C GLU A 10 6.36 -3.21 -7.25
N ALA A 11 6.71 -3.87 -8.35
CA ALA A 11 7.36 -3.23 -9.49
C ALA A 11 6.40 -2.30 -10.24
N ASN A 12 6.94 -1.37 -11.02
CA ASN A 12 6.21 -0.36 -11.81
C ASN A 12 5.36 0.64 -11.01
N GLN A 13 5.45 0.66 -9.68
CA GLN A 13 4.87 1.73 -8.88
C GLN A 13 5.89 2.83 -8.60
N ARG A 14 5.42 4.04 -8.33
CA ARG A 14 6.29 5.12 -7.85
C ARG A 14 6.72 4.88 -6.41
N LEU A 15 7.96 5.22 -6.10
CA LEU A 15 8.55 5.07 -4.76
C LEU A 15 7.74 5.83 -3.69
N ASP A 16 7.26 7.04 -3.98
CA ASP A 16 6.43 7.80 -3.04
C ASP A 16 5.12 7.08 -2.69
N LYS A 17 4.41 6.56 -3.69
CA LYS A 17 3.19 5.75 -3.50
C LYS A 17 3.49 4.47 -2.73
N PHE A 18 4.60 3.80 -3.05
CA PHE A 18 5.01 2.61 -2.31
C PHE A 18 5.23 2.91 -0.83
N LEU A 19 5.99 3.95 -0.52
CA LEU A 19 6.28 4.35 0.86
C LEU A 19 5.01 4.78 1.61
N LEU A 20 4.05 5.41 0.93
CA LEU A 20 2.74 5.75 1.50
C LEU A 20 1.89 4.51 1.78
N LYS A 21 1.96 3.48 0.93
CA LYS A 21 1.27 2.21 1.14
C LYS A 21 1.90 1.42 2.29
N TYR A 22 3.23 1.43 2.35
CA TYR A 22 4.02 0.71 3.34
C TYR A 22 3.97 1.38 4.72
N LEU A 23 4.10 2.70 4.79
CA LEU A 23 4.00 3.51 6.01
C LEU A 23 2.61 4.16 6.10
N ASN A 24 1.57 3.33 6.18
CA ASN A 24 0.18 3.75 6.07
C ASN A 24 -0.29 4.75 7.15
N GLN A 25 0.30 4.75 8.35
CA GLN A 25 0.01 5.72 9.41
C GLN A 25 0.93 6.95 9.39
N CYS A 26 1.94 6.95 8.52
CA CYS A 26 2.88 8.05 8.43
C CYS A 26 2.27 9.22 7.63
N PRO A 27 2.20 10.44 8.20
CA PRO A 27 1.79 11.61 7.45
C PRO A 27 2.75 11.84 6.27
N LYS A 28 2.19 12.21 5.10
CA LYS A 28 2.96 12.43 3.86
C LYS A 28 4.19 13.32 4.11
N SER A 29 4.03 14.36 4.93
CA SER A 29 5.09 15.29 5.30
C SER A 29 6.30 14.62 5.96
N LEU A 30 6.10 13.58 6.79
CA LEU A 30 7.20 12.84 7.41
C LEU A 30 7.93 11.96 6.40
N ILE A 31 7.23 11.37 5.44
CA ILE A 31 7.86 10.59 4.36
C ILE A 31 8.76 11.50 3.52
N TYR A 32 8.24 12.64 3.06
CA TYR A 32 9.03 13.62 2.30
C TYR A 32 10.18 14.20 3.12
N LYS A 33 9.97 14.49 4.42
CA LYS A 33 11.05 14.88 5.33
C LYS A 33 12.10 13.79 5.44
N GLY A 34 11.70 12.52 5.50
CA GLY A 34 12.58 11.36 5.54
C GLY A 34 13.47 11.25 4.29
N MET A 35 12.90 11.48 3.10
CA MET A 35 13.67 11.53 1.84
C MET A 35 14.70 12.68 1.85
N ARG A 36 14.29 13.87 2.31
CA ARG A 36 15.18 15.05 2.40
C ARG A 36 16.30 14.89 3.43
N THR A 37 16.01 14.24 4.56
CA THR A 37 16.93 14.09 5.71
C THR A 37 17.78 12.82 5.68
N ASN A 38 17.87 12.12 4.54
CA ASN A 38 18.62 10.85 4.37
C ASN A 38 18.10 9.65 5.19
N LYS A 39 16.91 9.74 5.79
CA LYS A 39 16.33 8.61 6.52
C LYS A 39 15.78 7.53 5.57
N ILE A 40 15.53 7.88 4.33
CA ILE A 40 15.08 6.97 3.27
C ILE A 40 16.12 7.01 2.15
N LYS A 41 16.63 5.85 1.75
CA LYS A 41 17.53 5.70 0.60
C LYS A 41 16.95 4.72 -0.39
N TYR A 42 17.07 5.06 -1.67
CA TYR A 42 16.71 4.20 -2.78
C TYR A 42 17.99 3.82 -3.53
N ASN A 43 18.27 2.52 -3.61
CA ASN A 43 19.46 1.95 -4.21
C ASN A 43 20.76 2.65 -3.73
N GLY A 44 20.82 2.97 -2.43
CA GLY A 44 21.93 3.67 -1.78
C GLY A 44 21.96 5.21 -1.95
N LYS A 45 21.11 5.78 -2.81
CA LYS A 45 21.05 7.22 -3.12
C LYS A 45 19.86 7.91 -2.43
N LYS A 46 19.89 9.24 -2.40
CA LYS A 46 18.74 10.05 -1.94
C LYS A 46 17.64 10.04 -3.00
N PRO A 47 16.45 9.50 -2.69
CA PRO A 47 15.36 9.49 -3.65
C PRO A 47 14.73 10.88 -3.81
N LYS A 48 14.29 11.20 -5.02
CA LYS A 48 13.39 12.34 -5.29
C LYS A 48 11.91 12.01 -5.08
N GLY A 49 11.56 10.73 -4.92
CA GLY A 49 10.20 10.23 -4.70
C GLY A 49 9.41 9.91 -5.98
N ASN A 50 9.75 10.55 -7.10
CA ASN A 50 9.09 10.35 -8.40
C ASN A 50 9.67 9.17 -9.22
N GLU A 51 10.53 8.35 -8.61
CA GLU A 51 11.20 7.25 -9.30
C GLU A 51 10.29 6.02 -9.36
N ILE A 52 10.36 5.29 -10.47
CA ILE A 52 9.63 4.04 -10.68
C ILE A 52 10.46 2.90 -10.13
N LEU A 53 9.85 2.05 -9.31
CA LEU A 53 10.47 0.87 -8.73
C LEU A 53 10.60 -0.24 -9.76
N ASN A 54 11.79 -0.85 -9.86
CA ASN A 54 12.03 -2.05 -10.65
C ASN A 54 12.27 -3.25 -9.75
N ILE A 55 12.08 -4.44 -10.30
CA ILE A 55 12.29 -5.69 -9.59
C ILE A 55 13.75 -5.77 -9.13
N GLY A 56 13.96 -6.07 -7.84
CA GLY A 56 15.30 -6.16 -7.25
C GLY A 56 15.90 -4.83 -6.77
N ASP A 57 15.20 -3.71 -6.93
CA ASP A 57 15.64 -2.45 -6.32
C ASP A 57 15.57 -2.51 -4.79
N GLU A 58 16.54 -1.87 -4.11
CA GLU A 58 16.63 -1.84 -2.66
C GLU A 58 16.17 -0.50 -2.07
N ILE A 59 15.28 -0.55 -1.09
CA ILE A 59 14.84 0.60 -0.30
C ILE A 59 15.32 0.42 1.14
N LYS A 60 16.13 1.37 1.63
CA LYS A 60 16.70 1.37 2.98
C LYS A 60 16.05 2.45 3.83
N LEU A 61 15.45 2.03 4.94
CA LEU A 61 14.76 2.86 5.91
C LEU A 61 15.57 2.92 7.22
N PHE A 62 16.01 4.13 7.57
CA PHE A 62 16.78 4.44 8.77
C PHE A 62 15.89 5.08 9.85
N PHE A 63 14.81 4.38 10.21
CA PHE A 63 13.97 4.72 11.35
C PHE A 63 14.29 3.80 12.54
N ARG A 64 14.01 4.28 13.77
CA ARG A 64 14.02 3.43 14.97
C ARG A 64 12.84 2.47 14.92
N GLU A 65 12.97 1.28 15.48
CA GLU A 65 11.93 0.23 15.41
C GLU A 65 10.60 0.68 16.03
N GLU A 66 10.65 1.34 17.20
CA GLU A 66 9.47 1.95 17.84
C GLU A 66 8.73 2.94 16.93
N GLN A 67 9.48 3.71 16.13
CA GLN A 67 8.89 4.63 15.15
C GLN A 67 8.32 3.86 13.97
N MET A 68 8.92 2.76 13.55
CA MET A 68 8.39 1.95 12.46
C MET A 68 7.07 1.27 12.80
N GLU A 69 6.93 0.75 14.01
CA GLU A 69 5.68 0.16 14.51
C GLU A 69 4.57 1.20 14.62
N THR A 70 4.89 2.40 15.12
CA THR A 70 3.91 3.49 15.19
C THR A 70 3.49 4.00 13.80
N LEU A 71 4.38 3.90 12.80
CA LEU A 71 4.14 4.40 11.44
C LEU A 71 3.55 3.33 10.50
N THR A 72 3.54 2.07 10.92
CA THR A 72 3.08 0.92 10.14
C THR A 72 2.06 0.17 10.99
N SER A 73 0.78 0.37 10.69
CA SER A 73 -0.27 -0.45 11.29
C SER A 73 -0.63 -1.54 10.28
N GLU A 74 -0.80 -2.78 10.73
CA GLU A 74 -1.48 -3.76 9.89
C GLU A 74 -2.85 -3.19 9.56
N LYS A 75 -3.17 -3.02 8.27
CA LYS A 75 -4.53 -2.69 7.89
C LYS A 75 -5.39 -3.86 8.36
N GLU A 76 -6.10 -3.67 9.47
CA GLU A 76 -7.23 -4.53 9.78
C GLU A 76 -8.17 -4.40 8.59
N VAL A 77 -8.15 -5.41 7.72
CA VAL A 77 -9.19 -5.61 6.73
C VAL A 77 -10.44 -5.81 7.56
N LYS A 78 -11.24 -4.75 7.71
CA LYS A 78 -12.54 -4.86 8.36
C LYS A 78 -13.26 -5.95 7.58
N LYS A 79 -13.60 -7.05 8.25
CA LYS A 79 -14.46 -8.07 7.65
C LYS A 79 -15.82 -7.41 7.44
N VAL A 80 -16.02 -6.86 6.26
CA VAL A 80 -17.31 -6.34 5.87
C VAL A 80 -18.17 -7.54 5.55
N ALA A 81 -19.32 -7.65 6.20
CA ALA A 81 -20.28 -8.72 5.98
C ALA A 81 -21.01 -8.52 4.65
N ILE A 82 -20.27 -8.41 3.55
CA ILE A 82 -20.83 -8.33 2.20
C ILE A 82 -21.03 -9.76 1.73
N HIS A 83 -22.29 -10.13 1.54
CA HIS A 83 -22.65 -11.41 0.95
C HIS A 83 -22.81 -11.19 -0.56
N PHE A 84 -21.94 -11.79 -1.36
CA PHE A 84 -22.08 -11.92 -2.80
C PHE A 84 -21.82 -13.38 -3.19
N ASP A 85 -22.58 -13.87 -4.17
CA ASP A 85 -22.41 -15.24 -4.64
C ASP A 85 -21.20 -15.31 -5.58
N THR A 86 -20.31 -16.27 -5.36
CA THR A 86 -19.16 -16.50 -6.23
C THR A 86 -19.56 -17.44 -7.36
N VAL A 87 -19.42 -16.98 -8.60
CA VAL A 87 -19.77 -17.76 -9.81
C VAL A 87 -18.56 -18.60 -10.25
N TYR A 88 -17.36 -18.05 -10.10
CA TYR A 88 -16.11 -18.70 -10.48
C TYR A 88 -14.94 -18.10 -9.69
N GLU A 89 -14.00 -18.95 -9.28
CA GLU A 89 -12.79 -18.55 -8.55
C GLU A 89 -11.61 -19.45 -8.96
N ASP A 90 -10.47 -18.83 -9.26
CA ASP A 90 -9.17 -19.48 -9.42
C ASP A 90 -8.04 -18.64 -8.78
N GLU A 91 -6.78 -19.06 -8.96
CA GLU A 91 -5.61 -18.38 -8.36
C GLU A 91 -5.42 -16.91 -8.81
N HIS A 92 -6.03 -16.51 -9.92
CA HIS A 92 -5.84 -15.19 -10.53
C HIS A 92 -7.15 -14.42 -10.76
N LEU A 93 -8.29 -15.11 -10.76
CA LEU A 93 -9.57 -14.56 -11.16
C LEU A 93 -10.66 -14.90 -10.14
N LEU A 94 -11.41 -13.88 -9.75
CA LEU A 94 -12.64 -14.01 -8.95
C LEU A 94 -13.78 -13.36 -9.72
N ILE A 95 -14.82 -14.13 -10.03
CA ILE A 95 -16.06 -13.68 -10.68
C ILE A 95 -17.19 -13.80 -9.67
N VAL A 96 -17.81 -12.66 -9.37
CA VAL A 96 -18.90 -12.56 -8.39
C VAL A 96 -20.20 -12.14 -9.06
N ASN A 97 -21.31 -12.72 -8.62
CA ASN A 97 -22.64 -12.26 -8.96
C ASN A 97 -23.03 -11.12 -8.01
N LYS A 98 -22.92 -9.91 -8.54
CA LYS A 98 -23.21 -8.69 -7.78
C LYS A 98 -24.72 -8.53 -7.59
N PRO A 99 -25.24 -8.53 -6.34
CA PRO A 99 -26.67 -8.33 -6.11
C PRO A 99 -27.10 -6.90 -6.44
N MET A 100 -28.37 -6.74 -6.80
CA MET A 100 -28.97 -5.43 -7.02
C MET A 100 -28.92 -4.60 -5.73
N GLY A 101 -28.50 -3.34 -5.82
CA GLY A 101 -28.39 -2.44 -4.67
C GLY A 101 -27.00 -2.37 -4.02
N LEU A 102 -26.09 -3.29 -4.34
CA LEU A 102 -24.69 -3.20 -3.94
C LEU A 102 -23.91 -2.34 -4.94
N LEU A 103 -23.10 -1.38 -4.49
CA LEU A 103 -22.28 -0.55 -5.39
C LEU A 103 -20.92 -1.20 -5.70
N THR A 104 -20.31 -0.83 -6.82
CA THR A 104 -18.97 -1.36 -7.18
C THR A 104 -17.88 -0.51 -6.54
N GLN A 105 -18.10 0.81 -6.49
CA GLN A 105 -17.30 1.77 -5.76
C GLN A 105 -18.25 2.66 -4.96
N LYS A 106 -17.79 3.16 -3.81
CA LYS A 106 -18.57 4.11 -3.02
C LYS A 106 -18.82 5.39 -3.81
N ASP A 107 -20.07 5.84 -3.77
CA ASP A 107 -20.45 7.19 -4.18
C ASP A 107 -20.59 8.11 -2.94
N SER A 108 -20.96 7.52 -1.80
CA SER A 108 -21.14 8.21 -0.52
C SER A 108 -20.47 7.45 0.64
N PRO A 109 -20.04 8.12 1.73
CA PRO A 109 -19.39 7.46 2.88
C PRO A 109 -20.24 6.37 3.52
N GLU A 110 -21.57 6.52 3.45
CA GLU A 110 -22.55 5.61 4.05
C GLU A 110 -22.98 4.47 3.13
N SER A 111 -22.55 4.47 1.87
CA SER A 111 -22.92 3.43 0.91
C SER A 111 -22.07 2.17 1.06
N GLN A 112 -22.69 0.99 0.91
CA GLN A 112 -21.97 -0.28 0.86
C GLN A 112 -21.53 -0.60 -0.57
N SER A 113 -20.27 -0.98 -0.74
CA SER A 113 -19.68 -1.30 -2.03
C SER A 113 -18.82 -2.56 -1.99
N LEU A 114 -18.60 -3.20 -3.15
CA LEU A 114 -17.68 -4.33 -3.29
C LEU A 114 -16.21 -4.02 -2.93
N ALA A 115 -15.85 -2.73 -2.79
CA ALA A 115 -14.50 -2.27 -2.47
C ALA A 115 -14.29 -1.98 -0.98
N ASP A 116 -15.28 -2.29 -0.13
CA ASP A 116 -15.23 -2.17 1.33
C ASP A 116 -14.60 -3.40 2.00
#